data_AF-X0QGN2-F1
#
_entry.id   AF-X0QGN2-F1
#
_cell.length_a   1.000
_cell.length_b   1.000
_cell.length_c   1.000
_cell.angle_alpha   90.00
_cell.angle_beta   90.00
_cell.angle_gamma   90.00
#
_symmetry.space_group_name_H-M   'P 1'
#
loop_
_entity.id
_entity.type
_entity.pdbx_description
1 polymer ?
#
loop_
_entity_poly.entity_id
_entity_poly.type
_entity_poly.pdbx_seq_one_letter_code
_entity_poly.pdbx_strand_id
1 'polypeptide(L)'
;MPTHPCSPPTAIVRMADAGDLYTSWRWIHDSHPGGVGVAPAAQVDATVAALARALPDLTDPQGLHHALTAGGFSGYESEHDLAQLLSRTFLPFGLAQQLHELFTRGVRPHLRIQPSPRVAQVPWELIAPDAGLRLVDIADVSLLAPLSIVHSPARPVRTWAHTRQLPVVAVLDPRVPGFRADSALGSVLGRMAADCPLSRRVASYAGEGRLLPDVNEPTDCFRREDVDREWLGTALREGAGRLVYVGHVTAAAPESGQSEHAELHLACAADSVGFAEPTRAHRPLSAKDLLLGTHTLTAEPARGADLWPIPSRVALIACESGGDLRFSEALGLVSAMIAGGAELVTASRWALPTDLAFQRIAGTAPHARPLQDAICSIDAAHDVPDAVGALCDWQRDRVATWRDERTIEHSPVLWAAFATISTS
;
A
#
# COMPACT_ATOMS: atom_id res chain seq x y z
N MET A 1 -27.24 -26.22 15.33
CA MET A 1 -25.83 -26.17 14.86
C MET A 1 -25.49 -24.71 14.64
N PRO A 2 -24.40 -24.18 15.19
CA PRO A 2 -23.97 -22.83 14.87
C PRO A 2 -23.57 -22.83 13.40
N THR A 3 -24.31 -22.10 12.57
CA THR A 3 -23.91 -21.78 11.20
C THR A 3 -22.66 -20.91 11.30
N HIS A 4 -21.47 -21.50 11.14
CA HIS A 4 -20.30 -20.72 10.78
C HIS A 4 -20.68 -19.90 9.55
N PRO A 5 -20.51 -18.56 9.53
CA PRO A 5 -20.63 -17.83 8.28
C PRO A 5 -19.65 -18.48 7.31
N CYS A 6 -20.18 -19.02 6.21
CA CYS A 6 -19.38 -19.69 5.20
C CYS A 6 -18.43 -18.63 4.63
N SER A 7 -17.13 -18.76 4.91
CA SER A 7 -16.12 -17.86 4.35
C SER A 7 -16.28 -17.82 2.82
N PRO A 8 -16.13 -16.64 2.18
CA PRO A 8 -16.27 -16.54 0.75
C PRO A 8 -15.29 -17.49 0.05
N PRO A 9 -15.65 -18.09 -1.10
CA PRO A 9 -14.72 -18.91 -1.87
C PRO A 9 -13.42 -18.14 -2.10
N THR A 10 -12.28 -18.70 -1.71
CA THR A 10 -10.98 -18.03 -1.83
C THR A 10 -10.13 -18.74 -2.87
N ALA A 11 -9.58 -17.98 -3.83
CA ALA A 11 -8.58 -18.49 -4.76
C ALA A 11 -7.20 -17.91 -4.44
N ILE A 12 -6.19 -18.77 -4.46
CA ILE A 12 -4.78 -18.39 -4.39
C ILE A 12 -4.24 -18.38 -5.81
N VAL A 13 -3.84 -17.21 -6.29
CA VAL A 13 -3.25 -17.00 -7.62
C VAL A 13 -1.76 -16.76 -7.44
N ARG A 14 -0.92 -17.51 -8.16
CA ARG A 14 0.55 -17.40 -8.09
C ARG A 14 1.14 -17.24 -9.46
N MET A 15 2.10 -16.33 -9.57
CA MET A 15 2.82 -16.04 -10.81
C MET A 15 4.30 -16.36 -10.67
N ALA A 16 4.87 -16.87 -11.76
CA ALA A 16 6.30 -17.14 -11.87
C ALA A 16 6.81 -16.68 -13.23
N ASP A 17 7.92 -15.94 -13.22
CA ASP A 17 8.66 -15.59 -14.43
C ASP A 17 9.60 -16.73 -14.81
N ALA A 18 9.39 -17.31 -15.98
CA ALA A 18 10.26 -18.33 -16.58
C ALA A 18 10.46 -18.06 -18.08
N GLY A 19 10.81 -16.81 -18.41
CA GLY A 19 10.71 -16.24 -19.75
C GLY A 19 9.29 -15.72 -19.99
N ASP A 20 8.38 -16.64 -20.27
CA ASP A 20 6.94 -16.36 -20.23
C ASP A 20 6.45 -16.22 -18.78
N LEU A 21 5.32 -15.55 -18.59
CA LEU A 21 4.67 -15.43 -17.29
C LEU A 21 3.70 -16.59 -17.10
N TYR A 22 4.01 -17.47 -16.16
CA TYR A 22 3.14 -18.58 -15.78
C TYR A 22 2.25 -18.14 -14.63
N THR A 23 0.94 -18.29 -14.78
CA THR A 23 -0.04 -18.05 -13.73
C THR A 23 -0.71 -19.36 -13.35
N SER A 24 -0.77 -19.67 -12.07
CA SER A 24 -1.53 -20.81 -11.54
C SER A 24 -2.54 -20.33 -10.52
N TRP A 25 -3.68 -20.98 -10.43
CA TRP A 25 -4.65 -20.72 -9.37
C TRP A 25 -5.19 -22.01 -8.77
N ARG A 26 -5.46 -21.97 -7.48
CA ARG A 26 -6.13 -23.02 -6.73
C ARG A 26 -7.18 -22.43 -5.81
N TRP A 27 -8.27 -23.14 -5.62
CA TRP A 27 -9.31 -22.74 -4.67
C TRP A 27 -9.07 -23.40 -3.32
N ILE A 28 -9.21 -22.64 -2.24
CA ILE A 28 -9.10 -23.19 -0.89
C ILE A 28 -10.24 -24.21 -0.68
N HIS A 29 -9.91 -25.32 0.00
CA HIS A 29 -10.80 -26.46 0.24
C HIS A 29 -11.30 -27.15 -1.03
N ASP A 30 -10.59 -27.01 -2.15
CA ASP A 30 -10.97 -27.57 -3.45
C ASP A 30 -12.41 -27.22 -3.86
N SER A 31 -12.86 -26.03 -3.45
CA SER A 31 -14.24 -25.57 -3.70
C SER A 31 -14.57 -25.43 -5.18
N HIS A 32 -13.56 -25.21 -6.03
CA HIS A 32 -13.66 -25.19 -7.49
C HIS A 32 -12.37 -25.73 -8.13
N PRO A 33 -12.39 -26.14 -9.41
CA PRO A 33 -11.20 -26.61 -10.11
C PRO A 33 -10.10 -25.52 -10.20
N GLY A 34 -8.85 -25.90 -9.92
CA GLY A 34 -7.69 -25.05 -10.20
C GLY A 34 -7.32 -25.02 -11.69
N GLY A 35 -6.31 -24.22 -12.04
CA GLY A 35 -5.82 -24.15 -13.41
C GLY A 35 -4.49 -23.44 -13.56
N VAL A 36 -4.01 -23.41 -14.81
CA VAL A 36 -2.77 -22.76 -15.23
C VAL A 36 -3.03 -21.95 -16.50
N GLY A 37 -2.42 -20.78 -16.60
CA GLY A 37 -2.38 -19.94 -17.79
C GLY A 37 -0.94 -19.49 -18.07
N VAL A 38 -0.67 -19.13 -19.32
CA VAL A 38 0.64 -18.64 -19.75
C VAL A 38 0.42 -17.37 -20.57
N ALA A 39 1.14 -16.32 -20.23
CA ALA A 39 1.20 -15.09 -21.02
C ALA A 39 2.60 -14.98 -21.67
N PRO A 40 2.68 -14.87 -23.01
CA PRO A 40 3.95 -14.75 -23.71
C PRO A 40 4.77 -13.56 -23.23
N ALA A 41 6.09 -13.74 -23.09
CA ALA A 41 7.01 -12.72 -22.58
C ALA A 41 6.85 -11.35 -23.29
N ALA A 42 6.78 -11.35 -24.62
CA ALA A 42 6.63 -10.11 -25.40
C ALA A 42 5.31 -9.37 -25.10
N GLN A 43 4.22 -10.10 -24.86
CA GLN A 43 2.93 -9.51 -24.49
C GLN A 43 3.00 -8.90 -23.08
N VAL A 44 3.65 -9.62 -22.15
CA VAL A 44 3.87 -9.14 -20.78
C VAL A 44 4.70 -7.85 -20.80
N ASP A 45 5.83 -7.82 -21.49
CA ASP A 45 6.69 -6.63 -21.57
C ASP A 45 5.96 -5.43 -22.17
N ALA A 46 5.24 -5.63 -23.27
CA ALA A 46 4.47 -4.56 -23.90
C ALA A 46 3.39 -4.00 -22.94
N THR A 47 2.76 -4.88 -22.16
CA THR A 47 1.70 -4.51 -21.22
C THR A 47 2.26 -3.80 -19.99
N VAL A 48 3.36 -4.30 -19.41
CA VAL A 48 4.07 -3.65 -18.29
C VAL A 48 4.60 -2.28 -18.72
N ALA A 49 5.15 -2.16 -19.94
CA ALA A 49 5.61 -0.87 -20.46
C ALA A 49 4.44 0.11 -20.69
N ALA A 50 3.26 -0.39 -21.09
CA ALA A 50 2.06 0.44 -21.19
C ALA A 50 1.58 0.95 -19.83
N LEU A 51 1.58 0.09 -18.81
CA LEU A 51 1.31 0.49 -17.44
C LEU A 51 2.32 1.53 -16.96
N ALA A 52 3.62 1.28 -17.11
CA ALA A 52 4.68 2.19 -16.67
C ALA A 52 4.53 3.60 -17.26
N ARG A 53 4.15 3.73 -18.54
CA ARG A 53 3.88 5.04 -19.17
C ARG A 53 2.66 5.77 -18.59
N ALA A 54 1.73 5.06 -17.97
CA ALA A 54 0.55 5.66 -17.33
C ALA A 54 0.82 6.09 -15.87
N LEU A 55 1.90 5.61 -15.26
CA LEU A 55 2.25 5.91 -13.87
C LEU A 55 3.03 7.22 -13.75
N PRO A 56 2.95 7.91 -12.59
CA PRO A 56 3.84 9.04 -12.31
C PRO A 56 5.30 8.59 -12.26
N ASP A 57 6.13 9.15 -13.15
CA ASP A 57 7.58 8.95 -13.15
C ASP A 57 8.25 10.09 -12.37
N LEU A 58 8.96 9.75 -11.28
CA LEU A 58 9.68 10.71 -10.45
C LEU A 58 11.07 11.06 -10.98
N THR A 59 11.57 10.33 -11.97
CA THR A 59 12.86 10.60 -12.61
C THR A 59 12.74 11.66 -13.71
N ASP A 60 11.55 11.80 -14.30
CA ASP A 60 11.21 12.84 -15.27
C ASP A 60 10.53 14.04 -14.56
N PRO A 61 11.09 15.26 -14.66
CA PRO A 61 10.43 16.48 -14.16
C PRO A 61 9.01 16.72 -14.69
N GLN A 62 8.65 16.14 -15.85
CA GLN A 62 7.29 16.20 -16.43
C GLN A 62 6.47 14.94 -16.17
N GLY A 63 7.03 13.90 -15.53
CA GLY A 63 6.36 12.61 -15.37
C GLY A 63 5.04 12.71 -14.60
N LEU A 64 5.03 13.43 -13.48
CA LEU A 64 3.79 13.69 -12.73
C LEU A 64 2.79 14.54 -13.53
N HIS A 65 3.25 15.55 -14.26
CA HIS A 65 2.38 16.37 -15.09
C HIS A 65 1.74 15.53 -16.20
N HIS A 66 2.53 14.71 -16.89
CA HIS A 66 2.05 13.79 -17.91
C HIS A 66 1.01 12.83 -17.33
N ALA A 67 1.31 12.13 -16.22
CA ALA A 67 0.39 11.16 -15.61
C ALA A 67 -0.98 11.75 -15.28
N LEU A 68 -1.04 13.02 -14.85
CA LEU A 68 -2.27 13.69 -14.46
C LEU A 68 -3.02 14.36 -15.63
N THR A 69 -2.38 14.63 -16.76
CA THR A 69 -2.98 15.44 -17.85
C THR A 69 -3.11 14.71 -19.19
N ALA A 70 -2.27 13.71 -19.46
CA ALA A 70 -2.22 13.02 -20.74
C ALA A 70 -1.88 11.52 -20.64
N GLY A 71 -1.50 11.02 -19.46
CA GLY A 71 -1.16 9.62 -19.24
C GLY A 71 -2.38 8.70 -19.29
N GLY A 72 -2.14 7.38 -19.31
CA GLY A 72 -3.21 6.38 -19.45
C GLY A 72 -4.32 6.50 -18.39
N PHE A 73 -4.00 6.98 -17.18
CA PHE A 73 -4.99 7.20 -16.11
C PHE A 73 -5.61 8.60 -16.08
N SER A 74 -5.24 9.50 -17.00
CA SER A 74 -5.77 10.87 -17.00
C SER A 74 -7.21 10.99 -17.52
N GLY A 75 -7.68 10.02 -18.31
CA GLY A 75 -9.03 10.00 -18.87
C GLY A 75 -9.68 8.61 -18.81
N TYR A 76 -11.01 8.57 -18.78
CA TYR A 76 -11.77 7.32 -18.62
C TYR A 76 -11.53 6.33 -19.76
N GLU A 77 -11.56 6.79 -21.02
CA GLU A 77 -11.40 5.90 -22.18
C GLU A 77 -9.98 5.32 -22.26
N SER A 78 -8.95 6.15 -22.08
CA SER A 78 -7.55 5.71 -22.07
C SER A 78 -7.27 4.75 -20.91
N GLU A 79 -7.87 5.00 -19.75
CA GLU A 79 -7.77 4.13 -18.59
C GLU A 79 -8.42 2.79 -18.88
N HIS A 80 -9.62 2.81 -19.45
CA HIS A 80 -10.37 1.61 -19.77
C HIS A 80 -9.63 0.72 -20.77
N ASP A 81 -9.03 1.31 -21.81
CA ASP A 81 -8.20 0.59 -22.77
C ASP A 81 -7.00 -0.09 -22.10
N LEU A 82 -6.35 0.60 -21.16
CA LEU A 82 -5.26 0.05 -20.36
C LEU A 82 -5.77 -1.08 -19.44
N ALA A 83 -6.89 -0.89 -18.76
CA ALA A 83 -7.50 -1.89 -17.89
C ALA A 83 -7.87 -3.18 -18.64
N GLN A 84 -8.39 -3.06 -19.87
CA GLN A 84 -8.64 -4.21 -20.73
C GLN A 84 -7.35 -4.86 -21.24
N LEU A 85 -6.32 -4.07 -21.55
CA LEU A 85 -5.00 -4.61 -21.93
C LEU A 85 -4.39 -5.43 -20.80
N LEU A 86 -4.43 -4.90 -19.57
CA LEU A 86 -4.01 -5.63 -18.36
C LEU A 86 -4.79 -6.93 -18.20
N SER A 87 -6.11 -6.88 -18.34
CA SER A 87 -6.99 -8.05 -18.24
C SER A 87 -6.64 -9.13 -19.26
N ARG A 88 -6.52 -8.77 -20.55
CA ARG A 88 -6.19 -9.71 -21.64
C ARG A 88 -4.83 -10.40 -21.45
N THR A 89 -3.89 -9.73 -20.80
CA THR A 89 -2.54 -10.27 -20.56
C THR A 89 -2.45 -11.05 -19.26
N PHE A 90 -3.12 -10.61 -18.19
CA PHE A 90 -2.85 -11.09 -16.83
C PHE A 90 -3.95 -11.92 -16.18
N LEU A 91 -5.19 -11.91 -16.71
CA LEU A 91 -6.28 -12.72 -16.18
C LEU A 91 -6.49 -13.97 -17.07
N PRO A 92 -6.12 -15.17 -16.59
CA PRO A 92 -6.34 -16.38 -17.37
C PRO A 92 -7.83 -16.62 -17.65
N PHE A 93 -8.16 -17.02 -18.88
CA PHE A 93 -9.54 -17.26 -19.31
C PHE A 93 -10.32 -18.19 -18.38
N GLY A 94 -9.69 -19.30 -17.95
CA GLY A 94 -10.32 -20.26 -17.04
C GLY A 94 -10.68 -19.65 -15.67
N LEU A 95 -9.83 -18.77 -15.15
CA LEU A 95 -10.13 -18.04 -13.91
C LEU A 95 -11.22 -16.99 -14.15
N ALA A 96 -11.17 -16.25 -15.26
CA ALA A 96 -12.19 -15.27 -15.62
C ALA A 96 -13.59 -15.90 -15.71
N GLN A 97 -13.69 -17.08 -16.33
CA GLN A 97 -14.95 -17.82 -16.43
C GLN A 97 -15.49 -18.21 -15.04
N GLN A 98 -14.63 -18.76 -14.17
CA GLN A 98 -15.03 -19.13 -12.81
C GLN A 98 -15.52 -17.92 -11.99
N LEU A 99 -14.83 -16.78 -12.11
CA LEU A 99 -15.23 -15.54 -11.46
C LEU A 99 -16.58 -15.03 -11.97
N HIS A 100 -16.81 -15.09 -13.28
CA HIS A 100 -18.10 -14.73 -13.87
C HIS A 100 -19.24 -15.65 -13.41
N GLU A 101 -19.01 -16.96 -13.34
CA GLU A 101 -19.98 -17.92 -12.81
C GLU A 101 -20.35 -17.66 -11.35
N LEU A 102 -19.39 -17.28 -10.51
CA LEU A 102 -19.65 -16.89 -9.12
C LEU A 102 -20.42 -15.58 -9.04
N PHE A 103 -20.01 -14.58 -9.82
CA PHE A 103 -20.64 -13.28 -9.86
C PHE A 103 -22.12 -13.35 -10.29
N THR A 104 -22.43 -14.13 -11.32
CA THR A 104 -23.83 -14.34 -11.78
C THR A 104 -24.72 -15.04 -10.74
N ARG A 105 -24.12 -15.73 -9.76
CA ARG A 105 -24.81 -16.32 -8.60
C ARG A 105 -24.86 -15.38 -7.39
N GLY A 106 -24.36 -14.15 -7.52
CA GLY A 106 -24.27 -13.17 -6.43
C GLY A 106 -23.19 -13.51 -5.39
N VAL A 107 -22.22 -14.36 -5.75
CA VAL A 107 -21.10 -14.73 -4.87
C VAL A 107 -19.86 -13.94 -5.26
N ARG A 108 -19.27 -13.25 -4.29
CA ARG A 108 -18.01 -12.52 -4.42
C ARG A 108 -16.88 -13.34 -3.79
N PRO A 109 -16.00 -13.98 -4.58
CA PRO A 109 -14.84 -14.67 -4.03
C PRO A 109 -13.75 -13.69 -3.57
N HIS A 110 -12.82 -14.20 -2.77
CA HIS A 110 -11.59 -13.50 -2.40
C HIS A 110 -10.41 -14.03 -3.22
N LEU A 111 -9.73 -13.16 -3.95
CA LEU A 111 -8.52 -13.45 -4.71
C LEU A 111 -7.28 -13.02 -3.91
N ARG A 112 -6.41 -14.00 -3.64
CA ARG A 112 -5.14 -13.80 -2.94
C ARG A 112 -4.01 -13.99 -3.94
N ILE A 113 -3.37 -12.89 -4.33
CA ILE A 113 -2.46 -12.87 -5.47
C ILE A 113 -1.02 -12.75 -4.99
N GLN A 114 -0.16 -13.67 -5.45
CA GLN A 114 1.28 -13.59 -5.33
C GLN A 114 1.85 -13.25 -6.72
N PRO A 115 2.06 -11.96 -7.03
CA PRO A 115 2.62 -11.56 -8.31
C PRO A 115 4.08 -12.03 -8.41
N SER A 116 4.57 -12.16 -9.64
CA SER A 116 6.01 -12.23 -9.86
C SER A 116 6.60 -10.81 -9.85
N PRO A 117 7.92 -10.66 -9.63
CA PRO A 117 8.57 -9.35 -9.60
C PRO A 117 8.25 -8.45 -10.79
N ARG A 118 8.18 -9.03 -11.99
CA ARG A 118 7.91 -8.33 -13.25
C ARG A 118 6.52 -7.67 -13.31
N VAL A 119 5.54 -8.19 -12.58
CA VAL A 119 4.14 -7.73 -12.60
C VAL A 119 3.65 -7.24 -11.24
N ALA A 120 4.56 -6.98 -10.30
CA ALA A 120 4.23 -6.56 -8.94
C ALA A 120 3.43 -5.24 -8.88
N GLN A 121 3.61 -4.35 -9.86
CA GLN A 121 2.88 -3.08 -9.94
C GLN A 121 1.49 -3.19 -10.58
N VAL A 122 1.08 -4.36 -11.09
CA VAL A 122 -0.22 -4.51 -11.73
C VAL A 122 -1.35 -4.23 -10.72
N PRO A 123 -2.24 -3.27 -10.98
CA PRO A 123 -3.42 -3.02 -10.14
C PRO A 123 -4.51 -4.03 -10.48
N TRP A 124 -4.48 -5.18 -9.82
CA TRP A 124 -5.44 -6.27 -10.03
C TRP A 124 -6.89 -5.81 -9.88
N GLU A 125 -7.14 -4.91 -8.95
CA GLU A 125 -8.46 -4.33 -8.67
C GLU A 125 -9.03 -3.59 -9.89
N LEU A 126 -8.13 -3.01 -10.71
CA LEU A 126 -8.46 -2.19 -11.87
C LEU A 126 -8.64 -2.99 -13.17
N ILE A 127 -8.16 -4.22 -13.28
CA ILE A 127 -8.24 -4.93 -14.56
C ILE A 127 -9.70 -5.11 -14.97
N ALA A 128 -9.98 -5.02 -16.27
CA ALA A 128 -11.35 -5.05 -16.80
C ALA A 128 -11.61 -6.35 -17.58
N PRO A 129 -12.25 -7.38 -16.98
CA PRO A 129 -12.65 -8.59 -17.69
C PRO A 129 -13.65 -8.33 -18.83
N ASP A 130 -14.43 -7.26 -18.72
CA ASP A 130 -15.43 -6.81 -19.70
C ASP A 130 -15.56 -5.28 -19.69
N ALA A 131 -16.19 -4.68 -20.69
CA ALA A 131 -16.28 -3.24 -20.90
C ALA A 131 -16.91 -2.48 -19.71
N GLY A 132 -17.88 -3.09 -19.04
CA GLY A 132 -18.57 -2.53 -17.88
C GLY A 132 -18.08 -3.04 -16.53
N LEU A 133 -17.06 -3.89 -16.49
CA LEU A 133 -16.71 -4.68 -15.30
C LEU A 133 -15.24 -4.50 -14.94
N ARG A 134 -14.97 -4.29 -13.66
CA ARG A 134 -13.62 -4.34 -13.09
C ARG A 134 -13.50 -5.59 -12.21
N LEU A 135 -12.30 -6.10 -12.00
CA LEU A 135 -12.11 -7.29 -11.15
C LEU A 135 -12.64 -7.05 -9.73
N VAL A 136 -12.42 -5.85 -9.20
CA VAL A 136 -12.94 -5.47 -7.87
C VAL A 136 -14.47 -5.45 -7.80
N ASP A 137 -15.19 -5.34 -8.94
CA ASP A 137 -16.65 -5.44 -8.98
C ASP A 137 -17.15 -6.87 -8.70
N ILE A 138 -16.32 -7.88 -8.94
CA ILE A 138 -16.72 -9.30 -8.87
C ILE A 138 -15.96 -10.11 -7.84
N ALA A 139 -14.83 -9.61 -7.33
CA ALA A 139 -14.02 -10.28 -6.32
C ALA A 139 -13.41 -9.26 -5.36
N ASP A 140 -13.17 -9.66 -4.12
CA ASP A 140 -12.27 -8.94 -3.23
C ASP A 140 -10.84 -9.37 -3.54
N VAL A 141 -9.88 -8.45 -3.47
CA VAL A 141 -8.51 -8.68 -3.94
C VAL A 141 -7.53 -8.30 -2.84
N SER A 142 -6.58 -9.18 -2.56
CA SER A 142 -5.42 -8.88 -1.72
C SER A 142 -4.17 -9.54 -2.28
N LEU A 143 -3.01 -9.02 -1.87
CA LEU A 143 -1.73 -9.65 -2.15
C LEU A 143 -1.32 -10.60 -1.03
N LEU A 144 -0.59 -11.64 -1.39
CA LEU A 144 -0.01 -12.60 -0.46
C LEU A 144 1.30 -12.07 0.10
N ALA A 145 1.40 -12.08 1.43
CA ALA A 145 2.67 -11.89 2.11
C ALA A 145 3.67 -13.03 1.75
N PRO A 146 4.99 -12.74 1.68
CA PRO A 146 6.00 -13.77 1.48
C PRO A 146 5.95 -14.84 2.57
N LEU A 147 5.69 -16.10 2.17
CA LEU A 147 5.48 -17.21 3.11
C LEU A 147 6.70 -17.50 3.99
N SER A 148 7.91 -17.24 3.49
CA SER A 148 9.15 -17.36 4.27
C SER A 148 9.16 -16.45 5.50
N ILE A 149 8.57 -15.26 5.40
CA ILE A 149 8.46 -14.31 6.50
C ILE A 149 7.29 -14.69 7.40
N VAL A 150 6.14 -15.00 6.82
CA VAL A 150 4.92 -15.38 7.56
C VAL A 150 5.18 -16.56 8.49
N HIS A 151 5.90 -17.57 8.00
CA HIS A 151 6.22 -18.80 8.74
C HIS A 151 7.57 -18.77 9.47
N SER A 152 8.23 -17.61 9.55
CA SER A 152 9.48 -17.48 10.32
C SER A 152 9.23 -17.77 11.81
N PRO A 153 9.94 -18.72 12.44
CA PRO A 153 9.72 -19.08 13.85
C PRO A 153 9.95 -17.92 14.83
N ALA A 154 10.79 -16.95 14.47
CA ALA A 154 11.12 -15.81 15.31
C ALA A 154 10.13 -14.64 15.17
N ARG A 155 9.17 -14.72 14.23
CA ARG A 155 8.20 -13.66 13.98
C ARG A 155 7.22 -13.54 15.16
N PRO A 156 7.09 -12.35 15.79
CA PRO A 156 6.00 -12.09 16.72
C PRO A 156 4.65 -12.19 16.00
N VAL A 157 3.65 -12.82 16.60
CA VAL A 157 2.29 -12.88 16.03
C VAL A 157 1.38 -11.94 16.81
N ARG A 158 0.91 -10.88 16.16
CA ARG A 158 -0.07 -9.93 16.72
C ARG A 158 -1.31 -9.95 15.86
N THR A 159 -2.46 -10.20 16.48
CA THR A 159 -3.74 -10.32 15.78
C THR A 159 -4.66 -9.15 16.09
N TRP A 160 -5.34 -8.64 15.07
CA TRP A 160 -6.29 -7.54 15.21
C TRP A 160 -7.35 -7.82 16.27
N ALA A 161 -7.83 -9.07 16.37
CA ALA A 161 -8.83 -9.47 17.35
C ALA A 161 -8.40 -9.12 18.80
N HIS A 162 -7.10 -9.17 19.12
CA HIS A 162 -6.56 -8.89 20.44
C HIS A 162 -6.10 -7.44 20.61
N THR A 163 -5.65 -6.81 19.53
CA THR A 163 -5.02 -5.47 19.57
C THR A 163 -5.97 -4.34 19.17
N ARG A 164 -7.18 -4.64 18.69
CA ARG A 164 -8.13 -3.64 18.14
C ARG A 164 -8.50 -2.48 19.06
N GLN A 165 -8.38 -2.65 20.37
CA GLN A 165 -8.68 -1.60 21.36
C GLN A 165 -7.46 -0.74 21.72
N LEU A 166 -6.26 -1.15 21.29
CA LEU A 166 -5.04 -0.39 21.55
C LEU A 166 -4.99 0.89 20.71
N PRO A 167 -4.11 1.85 21.08
CA PRO A 167 -3.92 3.09 20.35
C PRO A 167 -3.50 2.92 18.89
N VAL A 168 -3.75 3.96 18.11
CA VAL A 168 -3.28 4.17 16.75
C VAL A 168 -2.05 5.05 16.82
N VAL A 169 -0.90 4.52 16.43
CA VAL A 169 0.32 5.30 16.24
C VAL A 169 0.24 5.97 14.87
N ALA A 170 0.21 7.29 14.85
CA ALA A 170 0.06 8.12 13.67
C ALA A 170 1.33 8.92 13.43
N VAL A 171 1.98 8.65 12.29
CA VAL A 171 3.12 9.42 11.79
C VAL A 171 2.68 10.11 10.52
N LEU A 172 2.26 11.38 10.65
CA LEU A 172 1.58 12.10 9.58
C LEU A 172 2.42 13.29 9.08
N ASP A 173 2.97 13.15 7.88
CA ASP A 173 3.84 14.12 7.19
C ASP A 173 4.96 14.63 8.12
N PRO A 174 5.82 13.76 8.68
CA PRO A 174 6.85 14.19 9.63
C PRO A 174 7.82 15.17 8.98
N ARG A 175 8.36 16.14 9.74
CA ARG A 175 9.37 17.05 9.19
C ARG A 175 10.71 16.31 9.07
N VAL A 176 11.18 16.11 7.84
CA VAL A 176 12.50 15.54 7.58
C VAL A 176 13.60 16.60 7.81
N PRO A 177 14.56 16.38 8.73
CA PRO A 177 15.61 17.36 9.03
C PRO A 177 16.48 17.70 7.81
N GLY A 178 16.80 18.98 7.62
CA GLY A 178 17.59 19.45 6.47
C GLY A 178 16.80 19.60 5.16
N PHE A 179 15.47 19.43 5.21
CA PHE A 179 14.57 19.63 4.07
C PHE A 179 13.51 20.69 4.37
N ARG A 180 13.29 21.57 3.39
CA ARG A 180 12.23 22.59 3.45
C ARG A 180 10.90 21.97 3.05
N ALA A 181 9.80 22.60 3.47
CA ALA A 181 8.46 22.12 3.16
C ALA A 181 8.13 22.07 1.64
N ASP A 182 8.86 22.82 0.83
CA ASP A 182 8.73 22.90 -0.64
C ASP A 182 9.84 22.14 -1.39
N SER A 183 10.61 21.29 -0.69
CA SER A 183 11.71 20.50 -1.27
C SER A 183 11.32 19.04 -1.54
N ALA A 184 12.27 18.23 -2.05
CA ALA A 184 12.03 16.83 -2.42
C ALA A 184 11.44 15.97 -1.29
N LEU A 185 11.89 16.17 -0.04
CA LEU A 185 11.31 15.55 1.16
C LEU A 185 10.49 16.57 1.98
N GLY A 186 9.78 17.45 1.26
CA GLY A 186 8.91 18.48 1.82
C GLY A 186 7.55 17.95 2.27
N SER A 187 6.56 18.84 2.43
CA SER A 187 5.22 18.43 2.86
C SER A 187 4.54 17.59 1.79
N VAL A 188 3.98 16.44 2.17
CA VAL A 188 3.07 15.69 1.28
C VAL A 188 1.61 16.10 1.47
N LEU A 189 1.23 16.57 2.67
CA LEU A 189 -0.13 17.01 3.00
C LEU A 189 -0.33 18.52 2.88
N GLY A 190 0.74 19.29 2.77
CA GLY A 190 0.68 20.75 2.76
C GLY A 190 0.22 21.31 4.11
N ARG A 191 -0.44 22.48 4.09
CA ARG A 191 -0.95 23.11 5.30
C ARG A 191 -2.29 22.48 5.69
N MET A 192 -2.34 21.86 6.87
CA MET A 192 -3.56 21.28 7.42
C MET A 192 -4.44 22.32 8.11
N ALA A 193 -5.75 22.24 7.88
CA ALA A 193 -6.78 23.02 8.57
C ALA A 193 -7.65 22.07 9.40
N ALA A 194 -8.21 22.57 10.50
CA ALA A 194 -8.97 21.76 11.46
C ALA A 194 -10.20 21.05 10.84
N ASP A 195 -10.79 21.64 9.81
CA ASP A 195 -11.95 21.14 9.09
C ASP A 195 -11.60 20.21 7.91
N CYS A 196 -10.33 19.95 7.64
CA CYS A 196 -9.94 18.96 6.63
C CYS A 196 -10.35 17.54 7.07
N PRO A 197 -10.66 16.62 6.13
CA PRO A 197 -11.07 15.24 6.43
C PRO A 197 -10.12 14.53 7.40
N LEU A 198 -8.80 14.63 7.14
CA LEU A 198 -7.79 13.95 7.94
C LEU A 198 -7.65 14.55 9.34
N SER A 199 -7.77 15.87 9.50
CA SER A 199 -7.77 16.51 10.83
C SER A 199 -8.97 16.09 11.66
N ARG A 200 -10.16 15.94 11.05
CA ARG A 200 -11.33 15.38 11.75
C ARG A 200 -11.12 13.93 12.17
N ARG A 201 -10.45 13.12 11.33
CA ARG A 201 -10.13 11.73 11.65
C ARG A 201 -9.21 11.64 12.87
N VAL A 202 -8.16 12.46 12.90
CA VAL A 202 -7.25 12.58 14.06
C VAL A 202 -8.01 13.05 15.30
N ALA A 203 -8.92 14.02 15.16
CA ALA A 203 -9.75 14.50 16.27
C ALA A 203 -10.62 13.40 16.90
N SER A 204 -11.16 12.48 16.08
CA SER A 204 -11.92 11.32 16.59
C SER A 204 -11.05 10.46 17.50
N TYR A 205 -9.84 10.09 17.04
CA TYR A 205 -8.94 9.27 17.86
C TYR A 205 -8.47 9.97 19.12
N ALA A 206 -8.20 11.29 19.05
CA ALA A 206 -7.85 12.07 20.23
C ALA A 206 -9.00 12.08 21.25
N GLY A 207 -10.25 12.31 20.79
CA GLY A 207 -11.43 12.29 21.65
C GLY A 207 -11.74 10.94 22.28
N GLU A 208 -11.34 9.84 21.63
CA GLU A 208 -11.44 8.47 22.13
C GLU A 208 -10.27 8.06 23.04
N GLY A 209 -9.23 8.91 23.19
CA GLY A 209 -8.00 8.56 23.91
C GLY A 209 -7.19 7.45 23.23
N ARG A 210 -7.32 7.31 21.90
CA ARG A 210 -6.69 6.25 21.11
C ARG A 210 -5.57 6.77 20.21
N LEU A 211 -5.24 8.04 20.23
CA LEU A 211 -4.21 8.63 19.37
C LEU A 211 -2.84 8.62 20.05
N LEU A 212 -1.81 8.18 19.32
CA LEU A 212 -0.41 8.48 19.61
C LEU A 212 0.19 9.15 18.36
N PRO A 213 0.89 10.29 18.46
CA PRO A 213 1.27 10.98 19.69
C PRO A 213 0.09 11.72 20.36
N ASP A 214 0.24 12.00 21.65
CA ASP A 214 -0.64 12.93 22.36
C ASP A 214 -0.46 14.35 21.81
N VAL A 215 -1.57 15.05 21.60
CA VAL A 215 -1.65 16.36 20.94
C VAL A 215 -2.74 17.21 21.60
N ASN A 216 -2.50 18.53 21.69
CA ASN A 216 -3.50 19.46 22.19
C ASN A 216 -4.58 19.72 21.13
N GLU A 217 -4.15 19.98 19.89
CA GLU A 217 -5.04 20.16 18.74
C GLU A 217 -4.78 19.07 17.68
N PRO A 218 -5.81 18.60 16.95
CA PRO A 218 -5.63 17.59 15.91
C PRO A 218 -4.62 17.98 14.83
N THR A 219 -4.47 19.28 14.56
CA THR A 219 -3.48 19.80 13.60
C THR A 219 -2.04 19.68 14.07
N ASP A 220 -1.79 19.51 15.37
CA ASP A 220 -0.45 19.35 15.93
C ASP A 220 0.14 17.95 15.66
N CYS A 221 -0.68 17.03 15.16
CA CYS A 221 -0.24 15.69 14.76
C CYS A 221 0.58 15.71 13.45
N PHE A 222 0.48 16.78 12.66
CA PHE A 222 1.15 16.90 11.36
C PHE A 222 2.46 17.68 11.48
N ARG A 223 3.42 17.39 10.59
CA ARG A 223 4.69 18.16 10.50
C ARG A 223 5.52 18.16 11.78
N ARG A 224 5.33 17.17 12.64
CA ARG A 224 6.10 17.01 13.89
C ARG A 224 7.59 16.81 13.62
N GLU A 225 8.41 17.33 14.52
CA GLU A 225 9.88 17.27 14.49
C GLU A 225 10.45 16.26 15.49
N ASP A 226 9.58 15.65 16.30
CA ASP A 226 9.92 14.74 17.40
C ASP A 226 9.42 13.29 17.15
N VAL A 227 8.86 13.03 15.98
CA VAL A 227 8.42 11.69 15.54
C VAL A 227 9.56 10.96 14.81
N ASP A 228 10.65 10.71 15.53
CA ASP A 228 11.82 9.99 15.05
C ASP A 228 11.74 8.47 15.34
N ARG A 229 12.83 7.73 15.06
CA ARG A 229 12.90 6.28 15.27
C ARG A 229 12.84 5.87 16.74
N GLU A 230 13.34 6.71 17.65
CA GLU A 230 13.35 6.43 19.09
C GLU A 230 11.96 6.63 19.68
N TRP A 231 11.30 7.74 19.31
CA TRP A 231 9.90 7.98 19.62
C TRP A 231 9.02 6.86 19.07
N LEU A 232 9.19 6.48 17.80
CA LEU A 232 8.39 5.40 17.18
C LEU A 232 8.56 4.08 17.94
N GLY A 233 9.80 3.72 18.27
CA GLY A 233 10.07 2.51 19.06
C GLY A 233 9.43 2.57 20.45
N THR A 234 9.45 3.72 21.11
CA THR A 234 8.82 3.93 22.42
C THR A 234 7.30 3.78 22.34
N ALA A 235 6.65 4.50 21.42
CA ALA A 235 5.21 4.44 21.21
C ALA A 235 4.74 3.01 20.87
N LEU A 236 5.49 2.28 20.05
CA LEU A 236 5.15 0.89 19.70
C LEU A 236 5.32 -0.07 20.89
N ARG A 237 6.33 0.12 21.74
CA ARG A 237 6.56 -0.71 22.94
C ARG A 237 5.51 -0.48 24.03
N GLU A 238 4.94 0.72 24.12
CA GLU A 238 3.79 0.99 25.00
C GLU A 238 2.53 0.24 24.56
N GLY A 239 2.46 -0.10 23.27
CA GLY A 239 1.45 -0.96 22.68
C GLY A 239 0.58 -0.21 21.69
N ALA A 240 0.48 -0.76 20.48
CA ALA A 240 -0.32 -0.19 19.40
C ALA A 240 -1.20 -1.26 18.74
N GLY A 241 -2.40 -0.88 18.35
CA GLY A 241 -3.29 -1.68 17.53
C GLY A 241 -3.00 -1.50 16.05
N ARG A 242 -2.60 -0.28 15.68
CA ARG A 242 -2.35 0.13 14.29
C ARG A 242 -1.21 1.14 14.20
N LEU A 243 -0.55 1.14 13.06
CA LEU A 243 0.39 2.18 12.64
C LEU A 243 -0.11 2.78 11.33
N VAL A 244 -0.33 4.10 11.31
CA VAL A 244 -0.64 4.85 10.09
C VAL A 244 0.53 5.78 9.79
N TYR A 245 1.21 5.53 8.69
CA TYR A 245 2.30 6.36 8.19
C TYR A 245 1.85 7.07 6.92
N VAL A 246 1.97 8.39 6.91
CA VAL A 246 1.82 9.24 5.72
C VAL A 246 3.08 10.08 5.58
N GLY A 247 3.80 9.95 4.47
CA GLY A 247 5.07 10.67 4.34
C GLY A 247 5.87 10.23 3.12
N HIS A 248 7.19 10.22 3.27
CA HIS A 248 8.12 9.87 2.21
C HIS A 248 8.72 8.50 2.42
N VAL A 249 8.77 7.73 1.34
CA VAL A 249 9.57 6.52 1.25
C VAL A 249 10.53 6.70 0.08
N THR A 250 11.80 6.36 0.30
CA THR A 250 12.74 6.13 -0.79
C THR A 250 12.76 4.63 -1.07
N ALA A 251 12.21 4.23 -2.22
CA ALA A 251 12.21 2.84 -2.63
C ALA A 251 13.61 2.42 -3.11
N ALA A 252 13.98 1.16 -2.86
CA ALA A 252 15.17 0.59 -3.46
C ALA A 252 14.96 0.40 -4.97
N ALA A 253 16.00 0.64 -5.76
CA ALA A 253 15.98 0.40 -7.19
C ALA A 253 15.91 -1.12 -7.46
N PRO A 254 14.93 -1.67 -8.21
CA PRO A 254 14.78 -3.11 -8.44
C PRO A 254 16.05 -3.79 -8.96
N GLU A 255 16.78 -3.12 -9.84
CA GLU A 255 18.04 -3.59 -10.44
C GLU A 255 19.17 -3.77 -9.43
N SER A 256 19.09 -3.16 -8.25
CA SER A 256 20.08 -3.34 -7.19
C SER A 256 19.98 -4.72 -6.53
N GLY A 257 18.81 -5.35 -6.57
CA GLY A 257 18.51 -6.57 -5.80
C GLY A 257 18.46 -6.38 -4.29
N GLN A 258 18.57 -5.14 -3.77
CA GLN A 258 18.72 -4.83 -2.34
C GLN A 258 17.46 -4.19 -1.77
N SER A 259 16.35 -4.95 -1.73
CA SER A 259 15.06 -4.43 -1.28
C SER A 259 15.07 -3.96 0.18
N GLU A 260 15.98 -4.48 1.01
CA GLU A 260 16.16 -4.09 2.42
C GLU A 260 16.66 -2.65 2.60
N HIS A 261 17.13 -2.00 1.53
CA HIS A 261 17.51 -0.58 1.52
C HIS A 261 16.34 0.37 1.26
N ALA A 262 15.09 -0.12 1.21
CA ALA A 262 13.93 0.76 1.21
C ALA A 262 13.87 1.57 2.53
N GLU A 263 13.62 2.87 2.42
CA GLU A 263 13.84 3.84 3.49
C GLU A 263 12.56 4.60 3.85
N LEU A 264 12.19 4.59 5.14
CA LEU A 264 11.12 5.38 5.73
C LEU A 264 11.68 6.69 6.30
N HIS A 265 11.16 7.82 5.83
CA HIS A 265 11.62 9.12 6.32
C HIS A 265 10.81 9.57 7.54
N LEU A 266 11.51 9.69 8.67
CA LEU A 266 11.02 10.17 9.96
C LEU A 266 11.74 11.47 10.35
N ALA A 267 11.48 12.00 11.55
CA ALA A 267 12.21 13.18 12.06
C ALA A 267 13.64 12.87 12.56
N CYS A 268 14.23 11.74 12.16
CA CYS A 268 15.56 11.31 12.61
C CYS A 268 16.67 12.28 12.18
N ALA A 269 17.61 12.57 13.08
CA ALA A 269 18.83 13.31 12.77
C ALA A 269 19.87 12.43 12.04
N ALA A 270 20.89 13.05 11.45
CA ALA A 270 21.95 12.36 10.70
C ALA A 270 22.81 11.43 11.56
N ASP A 271 22.95 11.73 12.85
CA ASP A 271 23.72 10.99 13.84
C ASP A 271 22.94 9.83 14.50
N SER A 272 21.64 9.68 14.20
CA SER A 272 20.87 8.53 14.64
C SER A 272 21.54 7.22 14.22
N VAL A 273 21.52 6.21 15.10
CA VAL A 273 22.06 4.88 14.80
C VAL A 273 21.14 4.16 13.81
N GLY A 274 21.71 3.70 12.69
CA GLY A 274 21.01 2.87 11.70
C GLY A 274 21.86 2.53 10.48
N PHE A 275 21.35 1.62 9.65
CA PHE A 275 22.05 1.11 8.47
C PHE A 275 21.97 2.04 7.25
N ALA A 276 20.92 2.85 7.12
CA ALA A 276 20.79 3.77 5.99
C ALA A 276 21.85 4.86 6.05
N GLU A 277 22.37 5.30 4.90
CA GLU A 277 23.33 6.40 4.84
C GLU A 277 22.66 7.76 5.16
N PRO A 278 23.32 8.67 5.91
CA PRO A 278 22.77 10.00 6.13
C PRO A 278 22.67 10.80 4.84
N THR A 279 21.56 11.52 4.69
CA THR A 279 21.38 12.52 3.64
C THR A 279 21.13 13.88 4.27
N ARG A 280 22.06 14.81 4.08
CA ARG A 280 22.07 16.12 4.75
C ARG A 280 22.07 15.98 6.28
N ALA A 281 21.03 16.49 6.95
CA ALA A 281 20.90 16.46 8.41
C ALA A 281 20.01 15.31 8.91
N HIS A 282 19.70 14.34 8.05
CA HIS A 282 18.73 13.28 8.31
C HIS A 282 19.30 11.89 7.99
N ARG A 283 18.99 10.89 8.83
CA ARG A 283 19.19 9.47 8.51
C ARG A 283 17.84 8.74 8.48
N PRO A 284 17.41 8.16 7.36
CA PRO A 284 16.14 7.44 7.30
C PRO A 284 16.16 6.11 8.07
N LEU A 285 14.98 5.59 8.37
CA LEU A 285 14.79 4.26 8.96
C LEU A 285 14.57 3.25 7.84
N SER A 286 15.56 2.40 7.57
CA SER A 286 15.50 1.40 6.50
C SER A 286 14.70 0.14 6.89
N ALA A 287 14.25 -0.63 5.90
CA ALA A 287 13.74 -1.97 6.13
C ALA A 287 14.79 -2.86 6.82
N LYS A 288 16.07 -2.68 6.49
CA LYS A 288 17.20 -3.34 7.16
C LYS A 288 17.28 -3.02 8.66
N ASP A 289 17.04 -1.77 9.06
CA ASP A 289 16.94 -1.40 10.48
C ASP A 289 15.80 -2.17 11.15
N LEU A 290 14.62 -2.19 10.55
CA LEU A 290 13.45 -2.90 11.09
C LEU A 290 13.65 -4.42 11.19
N LEU A 291 14.41 -5.01 10.26
CA LEU A 291 14.70 -6.45 10.23
C LEU A 291 15.82 -6.83 11.22
N LEU A 292 16.91 -6.06 11.26
CA LEU A 292 18.15 -6.43 11.97
C LEU A 292 18.35 -5.67 13.28
N GLY A 293 17.59 -4.62 13.54
CA GLY A 293 17.74 -3.75 14.71
C GLY A 293 19.08 -3.02 14.66
N THR A 294 19.92 -3.23 15.68
CA THR A 294 21.26 -2.64 15.74
C THR A 294 22.38 -3.67 15.55
N HIS A 295 22.07 -4.82 14.95
CA HIS A 295 23.07 -5.85 14.68
C HIS A 295 24.27 -5.27 13.90
N THR A 296 25.49 -5.57 14.32
CA THR A 296 26.75 -4.99 13.78
C THR A 296 26.96 -3.48 13.95
N LEU A 297 25.95 -2.73 14.43
CA LEU A 297 26.04 -1.28 14.66
C LEU A 297 26.44 -0.94 16.10
N THR A 298 26.04 -1.77 17.07
CA THR A 298 26.32 -1.55 18.50
C THR A 298 26.99 -2.78 19.15
N ALA A 299 27.72 -2.55 20.25
CA ALA A 299 28.38 -3.62 21.02
C ALA A 299 27.37 -4.59 21.66
N GLU A 300 26.22 -4.06 22.10
CA GLU A 300 25.07 -4.81 22.61
C GLU A 300 23.92 -4.63 21.61
N PRO A 301 23.80 -5.52 20.61
CA PRO A 301 22.78 -5.38 19.57
C PRO A 301 21.41 -5.79 20.08
N ALA A 302 20.39 -4.99 19.75
CA ALA A 302 18.98 -5.34 19.94
C ALA A 302 18.34 -5.72 18.60
N ARG A 303 17.34 -6.60 18.63
CA ARG A 303 16.62 -7.02 17.41
C ARG A 303 15.65 -5.93 16.97
N GLY A 304 15.41 -5.83 15.66
CA GLY A 304 14.47 -4.85 15.12
C GLY A 304 13.06 -5.02 15.68
N ALA A 305 12.58 -6.25 15.82
CA ALA A 305 11.27 -6.55 16.41
C ALA A 305 11.14 -6.18 17.91
N ASP A 306 12.26 -6.06 18.64
CA ASP A 306 12.28 -5.62 20.04
C ASP A 306 12.33 -4.08 20.13
N LEU A 307 13.04 -3.45 19.20
CA LEU A 307 13.13 -1.99 19.10
C LEU A 307 11.84 -1.37 18.55
N TRP A 308 11.25 -1.99 17.53
CA TRP A 308 10.02 -1.54 16.86
C TRP A 308 9.04 -2.71 16.76
N PRO A 309 8.31 -3.02 17.85
CA PRO A 309 7.32 -4.09 17.85
C PRO A 309 6.09 -3.68 17.02
N ILE A 310 6.14 -3.97 15.72
CA ILE A 310 5.14 -3.55 14.73
C ILE A 310 3.74 -4.06 15.11
N PRO A 311 2.69 -3.21 15.06
CA PRO A 311 1.34 -3.61 15.43
C PRO A 311 0.72 -4.56 14.39
N SER A 312 -0.44 -5.14 14.71
CA SER A 312 -1.13 -6.09 13.83
C SER A 312 -1.46 -5.52 12.44
N ARG A 313 -1.71 -4.20 12.34
CA ARG A 313 -2.10 -3.56 11.08
C ARG A 313 -1.27 -2.31 10.82
N VAL A 314 -0.79 -2.17 9.59
CA VAL A 314 0.04 -1.04 9.18
C VAL A 314 -0.45 -0.46 7.86
N ALA A 315 -0.67 0.86 7.81
CA ALA A 315 -0.88 1.59 6.56
C ALA A 315 0.37 2.41 6.25
N LEU A 316 1.06 2.07 5.16
CA LEU A 316 2.22 2.81 4.64
C LEU A 316 1.79 3.64 3.42
N ILE A 317 1.29 4.84 3.64
CA ILE A 317 0.78 5.73 2.60
C ILE A 317 1.89 6.70 2.19
N ALA A 318 2.75 6.21 1.31
CA ALA A 318 3.90 6.92 0.76
C ALA A 318 4.23 6.36 -0.61
N CYS A 319 4.94 7.11 -1.45
CA CYS A 319 5.33 6.69 -2.80
C CYS A 319 6.10 5.37 -2.78
N GLU A 320 5.64 4.37 -3.55
CA GLU A 320 6.30 3.06 -3.70
C GLU A 320 6.62 2.32 -2.38
N SER A 321 5.82 2.54 -1.33
CA SER A 321 6.02 1.89 -0.03
C SER A 321 5.87 0.36 -0.06
N GLY A 322 5.19 -0.18 -1.07
CA GLY A 322 5.02 -1.61 -1.35
C GLY A 322 5.88 -2.13 -2.50
N GLY A 323 6.98 -1.44 -2.83
CA GLY A 323 7.87 -1.81 -3.94
C GLY A 323 8.67 -3.10 -3.73
N ASP A 324 8.63 -3.72 -2.55
CA ASP A 324 9.40 -4.92 -2.20
C ASP A 324 9.01 -6.15 -3.03
N LEU A 325 7.75 -6.23 -3.47
CA LEU A 325 7.28 -7.29 -4.37
C LEU A 325 7.91 -7.24 -5.76
N ARG A 326 8.60 -6.15 -6.13
CA ARG A 326 9.37 -6.01 -7.38
C ARG A 326 10.71 -6.76 -7.35
N PHE A 327 11.03 -7.43 -6.24
CA PHE A 327 12.28 -8.15 -6.03
C PHE A 327 12.02 -9.66 -5.85
N SER A 328 12.96 -10.50 -6.27
CA SER A 328 12.92 -11.93 -5.99
C SER A 328 13.03 -12.21 -4.48
N GLU A 329 13.85 -11.42 -3.79
CA GLU A 329 13.96 -11.38 -2.33
C GLU A 329 13.23 -10.13 -1.83
N ALA A 330 11.97 -10.30 -1.44
CA ALA A 330 11.14 -9.23 -0.90
C ALA A 330 11.45 -9.01 0.59
N LEU A 331 12.47 -8.22 0.89
CA LEU A 331 12.91 -7.84 2.24
C LEU A 331 12.75 -6.32 2.51
N GLY A 332 11.94 -5.63 1.71
CA GLY A 332 11.65 -4.21 1.90
C GLY A 332 10.65 -3.91 3.02
N LEU A 333 10.07 -2.71 3.00
CA LEU A 333 9.29 -2.18 4.13
C LEU A 333 8.07 -3.04 4.49
N VAL A 334 7.28 -3.49 3.51
CA VAL A 334 6.09 -4.32 3.79
C VAL A 334 6.50 -5.64 4.46
N SER A 335 7.48 -6.33 3.89
CA SER A 335 8.09 -7.51 4.51
C SER A 335 8.64 -7.26 5.91
N ALA A 336 9.30 -6.13 6.15
CA ALA A 336 9.81 -5.75 7.47
C ALA A 336 8.67 -5.52 8.49
N MET A 337 7.57 -4.88 8.07
CA MET A 337 6.38 -4.71 8.92
C MET A 337 5.76 -6.06 9.30
N ILE A 338 5.66 -6.98 8.34
CA ILE A 338 5.13 -8.34 8.58
C ILE A 338 6.06 -9.10 9.51
N ALA A 339 7.38 -9.05 9.27
CA ALA A 339 8.39 -9.69 10.12
C ALA A 339 8.34 -9.15 11.57
N GLY A 340 8.07 -7.86 11.74
CA GLY A 340 7.95 -7.21 13.05
C GLY A 340 6.65 -7.50 13.79
N GLY A 341 5.62 -8.02 13.12
CA GLY A 341 4.40 -8.52 13.77
C GLY A 341 3.09 -8.25 13.04
N ALA A 342 3.08 -7.47 11.97
CA ALA A 342 1.86 -7.15 11.23
C ALA A 342 1.26 -8.40 10.57
N GLU A 343 -0.04 -8.60 10.72
CA GLU A 343 -0.82 -9.58 9.95
C GLU A 343 -1.37 -8.99 8.65
N LEU A 344 -1.39 -7.65 8.55
CA LEU A 344 -1.90 -6.90 7.41
C LEU A 344 -1.14 -5.60 7.21
N VAL A 345 -0.74 -5.33 5.97
CA VAL A 345 -0.10 -4.06 5.56
C VAL A 345 -0.81 -3.53 4.31
N THR A 346 -1.23 -2.27 4.31
CA THR A 346 -1.65 -1.58 3.08
C THR A 346 -0.53 -0.64 2.65
N ALA A 347 -0.12 -0.74 1.38
CA ALA A 347 1.00 0.02 0.83
C ALA A 347 0.72 0.44 -0.61
N SER A 348 1.52 1.36 -1.15
CA SER A 348 1.37 1.83 -2.53
C SER A 348 2.34 1.14 -3.49
N ARG A 349 1.89 0.92 -4.73
CA ARG A 349 2.65 0.29 -5.81
C ARG A 349 3.51 1.27 -6.61
N TRP A 350 3.18 2.56 -6.57
CA TRP A 350 3.82 3.63 -7.36
C TRP A 350 3.75 4.98 -6.63
N ALA A 351 4.33 6.01 -7.23
CA ALA A 351 4.34 7.36 -6.67
C ALA A 351 2.94 7.99 -6.61
N LEU A 352 2.62 8.64 -5.49
CA LEU A 352 1.28 9.16 -5.21
C LEU A 352 1.18 10.66 -5.53
N PRO A 353 0.22 11.10 -6.35
CA PRO A 353 -0.06 12.53 -6.49
C PRO A 353 -0.63 13.13 -5.19
N THR A 354 -0.12 14.29 -4.78
CA THR A 354 -0.67 15.03 -3.63
C THR A 354 -1.93 15.79 -4.01
N ASP A 355 -2.74 16.18 -3.01
CA ASP A 355 -3.90 17.06 -3.23
C ASP A 355 -3.52 18.34 -3.98
N LEU A 356 -2.34 18.90 -3.66
CA LEU A 356 -1.81 20.08 -4.33
C LEU A 356 -1.47 19.81 -5.80
N ALA A 357 -0.98 18.61 -6.13
CA ALA A 357 -0.70 18.22 -7.51
C ALA A 357 -1.99 18.15 -8.34
N PHE A 358 -3.06 17.54 -7.79
CA PHE A 358 -4.37 17.53 -8.43
C PHE A 358 -4.89 18.96 -8.69
N GLN A 359 -4.77 19.85 -7.70
CA GLN A 359 -5.24 21.23 -7.84
C GLN A 359 -4.43 22.05 -8.85
N ARG A 360 -3.09 21.97 -8.80
CA ARG A 360 -2.22 22.83 -9.60
C ARG A 360 -1.96 22.31 -11.01
N ILE A 361 -1.90 20.99 -11.18
CA ILE A 361 -1.56 20.37 -12.47
C ILE A 361 -2.84 19.94 -13.20
N ALA A 362 -3.74 19.26 -12.50
CA ALA A 362 -4.97 18.74 -13.10
C ALA A 362 -6.15 19.73 -13.02
N GLY A 363 -5.98 20.86 -12.34
CA GLY A 363 -7.00 21.92 -12.26
C GLY A 363 -8.23 21.56 -11.44
N THR A 364 -8.13 20.61 -10.50
CA THR A 364 -9.26 20.23 -9.63
C THR A 364 -9.67 21.37 -8.71
N ALA A 365 -10.88 21.28 -8.16
CA ALA A 365 -11.40 22.31 -7.28
C ALA A 365 -10.47 22.53 -6.06
N PRO A 366 -10.29 23.77 -5.56
CA PRO A 366 -9.39 24.06 -4.43
C PRO A 366 -9.69 23.34 -3.12
N HIS A 367 -10.89 22.75 -3.00
CA HIS A 367 -11.34 21.97 -1.86
C HIS A 367 -11.31 20.46 -2.10
N ALA A 368 -10.94 19.99 -3.30
CA ALA A 368 -10.74 18.57 -3.57
C ALA A 368 -9.55 18.04 -2.76
N ARG A 369 -9.75 16.90 -2.08
CA ARG A 369 -8.75 16.29 -1.18
C ARG A 369 -8.59 14.78 -1.44
N PRO A 370 -8.39 14.34 -2.69
CA PRO A 370 -8.40 12.92 -3.04
C PRO A 370 -7.38 12.09 -2.24
N LEU A 371 -6.19 12.62 -1.93
CA LEU A 371 -5.20 11.91 -1.10
C LEU A 371 -5.67 11.78 0.35
N GLN A 372 -6.24 12.83 0.94
CA GLN A 372 -6.76 12.74 2.32
C GLN A 372 -7.96 11.81 2.41
N ASP A 373 -8.83 11.82 1.40
CA ASP A 373 -9.97 10.90 1.34
C ASP A 373 -9.50 9.45 1.23
N ALA A 374 -8.45 9.19 0.44
CA ALA A 374 -7.80 7.88 0.38
C ALA A 374 -7.20 7.48 1.74
N ILE A 375 -6.47 8.38 2.41
CA ILE A 375 -5.91 8.12 3.75
C ILE A 375 -7.00 7.76 4.74
N CYS A 376 -8.08 8.55 4.80
CA CYS A 376 -9.18 8.31 5.72
C CYS A 376 -9.90 6.99 5.42
N SER A 377 -10.05 6.64 4.14
CA SER A 377 -10.71 5.40 3.73
C SER A 377 -9.88 4.16 4.05
N ILE A 378 -8.56 4.21 3.83
CA ILE A 378 -7.64 3.13 4.20
C ILE A 378 -7.61 2.97 5.73
N ASP A 379 -7.50 4.07 6.47
CA ASP A 379 -7.53 4.04 7.93
C ASP A 379 -8.86 3.49 8.48
N ALA A 380 -10.00 3.84 7.86
CA ALA A 380 -11.31 3.27 8.19
C ALA A 380 -11.38 1.77 7.91
N ALA A 381 -10.88 1.31 6.76
CA ALA A 381 -10.81 -0.12 6.44
C ALA A 381 -9.97 -0.88 7.47
N HIS A 382 -8.90 -0.28 7.98
CA HIS A 382 -8.05 -0.88 9.01
C HIS A 382 -8.71 -0.97 10.39
N ASP A 383 -9.83 -0.31 10.63
CA ASP A 383 -10.52 -0.33 11.93
C ASP A 383 -11.66 -1.37 12.00
N VAL A 384 -12.01 -2.02 10.88
CA VAL A 384 -13.08 -3.04 10.82
C VAL A 384 -12.51 -4.46 10.74
N PRO A 385 -13.25 -5.51 11.15
CA PRO A 385 -12.73 -6.88 11.13
C PRO A 385 -12.21 -7.33 9.75
N ASP A 386 -12.99 -7.11 8.70
CA ASP A 386 -12.59 -7.41 7.31
C ASP A 386 -12.04 -6.17 6.61
N ALA A 387 -10.75 -5.92 6.80
CA ALA A 387 -10.07 -4.77 6.20
C ALA A 387 -9.85 -4.91 4.69
N VAL A 388 -9.77 -6.14 4.16
CA VAL A 388 -9.62 -6.38 2.72
C VAL A 388 -10.94 -6.04 2.03
N GLY A 389 -12.04 -6.62 2.50
CA GLY A 389 -13.38 -6.32 1.98
C GLY A 389 -13.69 -4.83 2.04
N ALA A 390 -13.40 -4.17 3.17
CA ALA A 390 -13.64 -2.74 3.33
C ALA A 390 -12.80 -1.85 2.39
N LEU A 391 -11.55 -2.23 2.10
CA LEU A 391 -10.75 -1.51 1.10
C LEU A 391 -11.33 -1.73 -0.31
N CYS A 392 -11.72 -2.96 -0.65
CA CYS A 392 -12.33 -3.27 -1.93
C CYS A 392 -13.71 -2.60 -2.10
N ASP A 393 -14.48 -2.43 -1.03
CA ASP A 393 -15.73 -1.64 -1.02
C ASP A 393 -15.43 -0.19 -1.43
N TRP A 394 -14.45 0.44 -0.79
CA TRP A 394 -14.02 1.80 -1.15
C TRP A 394 -13.51 1.89 -2.60
N GLN A 395 -12.73 0.91 -3.07
CA GLN A 395 -12.27 0.87 -4.46
C GLN A 395 -13.41 0.71 -5.45
N ARG A 396 -14.44 -0.10 -5.13
CA ARG A 396 -15.68 -0.19 -5.94
C ARG A 396 -16.42 1.13 -6.00
N ASP A 397 -16.54 1.85 -4.88
CA ASP A 397 -17.11 3.18 -4.87
C ASP A 397 -16.32 4.13 -5.78
N ARG A 398 -14.98 4.08 -5.75
CA ARG A 398 -14.13 4.88 -6.65
C ARG A 398 -14.30 4.50 -8.12
N VAL A 399 -14.43 3.21 -8.42
CA VAL A 399 -14.74 2.74 -9.78
C VAL A 399 -16.09 3.29 -10.24
N ALA A 400 -17.13 3.24 -9.40
CA ALA A 400 -18.45 3.78 -9.72
C ALA A 400 -18.39 5.30 -9.97
N THR A 401 -17.77 6.06 -9.06
CA THR A 401 -17.61 7.52 -9.23
C THR A 401 -16.80 7.86 -10.47
N TRP A 402 -15.72 7.12 -10.77
CA TRP A 402 -14.91 7.34 -11.98
C TRP A 402 -15.70 7.10 -13.27
N ARG A 403 -16.56 6.08 -13.31
CA ARG A 403 -17.44 5.80 -14.46
C ARG A 403 -18.45 6.92 -14.71
N ASP A 404 -19.03 7.43 -13.63
CA ASP A 404 -20.12 8.41 -13.67
C ASP A 404 -19.61 9.83 -13.91
N GLU A 405 -18.63 10.27 -13.12
CA GLU A 405 -18.17 11.66 -13.10
C GLU A 405 -17.01 11.90 -14.07
N ARG A 406 -16.13 10.90 -14.25
CA ARG A 406 -14.96 10.96 -15.16
C ARG A 406 -14.04 12.16 -14.88
N THR A 407 -13.99 12.61 -13.64
CA THR A 407 -13.10 13.68 -13.18
C THR A 407 -11.82 13.10 -12.58
N ILE A 408 -10.70 13.79 -12.80
CA ILE A 408 -9.36 13.32 -12.45
C ILE A 408 -9.20 13.04 -10.94
N GLU A 409 -9.95 13.72 -10.05
CA GLU A 409 -9.96 13.41 -8.62
C GLU A 409 -10.39 11.96 -8.28
N HIS A 410 -11.11 11.30 -9.20
CA HIS A 410 -11.59 9.92 -9.05
C HIS A 410 -10.80 8.90 -9.88
N SER A 411 -9.74 9.36 -10.56
CA SER A 411 -8.90 8.51 -11.40
C SER A 411 -8.19 7.39 -10.60
N PRO A 412 -8.00 6.20 -11.22
CA PRO A 412 -7.21 5.11 -10.64
C PRO A 412 -5.74 5.44 -10.43
N VAL A 413 -5.23 6.56 -10.97
CA VAL A 413 -3.85 7.01 -10.70
C VAL A 413 -3.56 7.06 -9.19
N LEU A 414 -4.59 7.33 -8.37
CA LEU A 414 -4.48 7.33 -6.92
C LEU A 414 -5.04 6.06 -6.28
N TRP A 415 -6.33 5.74 -6.45
CA TRP A 415 -6.96 4.68 -5.65
C TRP A 415 -6.46 3.28 -5.99
N ALA A 416 -6.05 3.04 -7.23
CA ALA A 416 -5.50 1.74 -7.66
C ALA A 416 -4.03 1.56 -7.25
N ALA A 417 -3.39 2.61 -6.74
CA ALA A 417 -2.03 2.53 -6.23
C ALA A 417 -1.94 1.64 -4.99
N PHE A 418 -3.03 1.55 -4.22
CA PHE A 418 -3.04 0.87 -2.92
C PHE A 418 -3.39 -0.61 -3.03
N ALA A 419 -2.62 -1.43 -2.33
CA ALA A 419 -2.80 -2.86 -2.20
C ALA A 419 -2.79 -3.25 -0.72
N THR A 420 -3.62 -4.21 -0.34
CA THR A 420 -3.52 -4.86 0.98
C THR A 420 -2.75 -6.16 0.84
N ILE A 421 -1.63 -6.26 1.56
CA ILE A 421 -0.84 -7.47 1.74
C ILE A 421 -1.28 -8.11 3.05
N SER A 422 -1.71 -9.37 3.00
CA SER A 422 -2.19 -10.10 4.19
C SER A 422 -1.50 -11.45 4.36
N THR A 423 -1.30 -11.83 5.61
CA THR A 423 -0.71 -13.13 5.99
C THR A 423 -1.71 -14.28 5.97
N SER A 424 -3.02 -14.00 6.07
CA SER A 424 -4.08 -15.00 6.28
C SER A 424 -5.12 -15.05 5.19
#